data_AF-A0A1H9T073-F1
#
_entry.id   AF-A0A1H9T073-F1
#
_cell.length_a   1.000
_cell.length_b   1.000
_cell.length_c   1.000
_cell.angle_alpha   90.00
_cell.angle_beta   90.00
_cell.angle_gamma   90.00
#
_symmetry.space_group_name_H-M   'P 1'
#
loop_
_entity.id
_entity.type
_entity.pdbx_description
1 polymer ?
#
loop_
_entity_poly.entity_id
_entity_poly.type
_entity_poly.pdbx_seq_one_letter_code
_entity_poly.pdbx_strand_id
1 'polypeptide(L)'
;MSNLKGAILAMALWVGVVFPFLLSFGIDSLQQRAYLSTTEKMAELLRQEGGVSDRVQQVANNLKGKGYIVTFSKPSLVQFGEEIVIRYQYEYENVRGKQKLDTQNKVVIAKRIVAGGGSTPPKLPQKYTVTTPESLNANGEYTFRIPGLNNLLRVTSNTGDTEIVRVNGEEVTVKVSKGNVSKKVQTGGEYIPADTKFVTEQKALDYNKDGYKGTLQLYDKIPSSSKKVVDYELPHLGRMQYSCQNGQWEKEGYSASLNSYTKYSDSEGYEGYIGEKYGGTFEKIEMDYDTVMSNPEYVDEYGLLYNTGQKVNLKSPCSKEIYPEEGVHLEEDWMELQASGIKYFVVGKLLYSGTVQRPEVSLYQGNVTRPEKDTRTYNNYYQYQLDFEYMSN
;
A
#
# COMPACT_ATOMS: atom_id res chain seq x y z
N MET A 1 27.29 -24.35 50.73
CA MET A 1 26.52 -23.89 51.91
C MET A 1 25.89 -22.49 51.75
N SER A 2 26.35 -21.62 50.85
CA SER A 2 25.75 -20.28 50.64
C SER A 2 24.32 -20.32 50.08
N ASN A 3 24.04 -21.24 49.15
CA ASN A 3 22.71 -21.36 48.52
C ASN A 3 21.61 -21.80 49.49
N LEU A 4 21.92 -22.63 50.49
CA LEU A 4 20.93 -23.09 51.49
C LEU A 4 20.54 -21.96 52.45
N LYS A 5 21.50 -21.10 52.84
CA LYS A 5 21.22 -19.92 53.68
C LYS A 5 20.39 -18.88 52.93
N GLY A 6 20.66 -18.69 51.63
CA GLY A 6 19.85 -17.85 50.75
C GLY A 6 18.43 -18.36 50.57
N ALA A 7 18.26 -19.68 50.39
CA ALA A 7 16.93 -20.31 50.24
C ALA A 7 16.08 -20.20 51.53
N ILE A 8 16.69 -20.39 52.71
CA ILE A 8 15.97 -20.25 53.99
C ILE A 8 15.56 -18.79 54.24
N LEU A 9 16.45 -17.82 53.94
CA LEU A 9 16.12 -16.40 54.06
C LEU A 9 15.01 -16.00 53.08
N ALA A 10 15.07 -16.49 51.84
CA ALA A 10 14.02 -16.27 50.85
C ALA A 10 12.68 -16.86 51.28
N MET A 11 12.68 -18.08 51.84
CA MET A 11 11.46 -18.73 52.36
C MET A 11 10.90 -17.98 53.57
N ALA A 12 11.75 -17.49 54.48
CA ALA A 12 11.34 -16.67 55.61
C ALA A 12 10.74 -15.33 55.18
N LEU A 13 11.31 -14.66 54.17
CA LEU A 13 10.73 -13.46 53.56
C LEU A 13 9.40 -13.75 52.85
N TRP A 14 9.31 -14.90 52.17
CA TRP A 14 8.09 -15.30 51.49
C TRP A 14 6.95 -15.53 52.47
N VAL A 15 7.20 -16.27 53.56
CA VAL A 15 6.20 -16.56 54.60
C VAL A 15 5.90 -15.34 55.48
N GLY A 16 6.90 -14.53 55.80
CA GLY A 16 6.75 -13.40 56.72
C GLY A 16 6.20 -12.13 56.07
N VAL A 17 6.41 -11.93 54.76
CA VAL A 17 6.09 -10.67 54.08
C VAL A 17 5.19 -10.89 52.86
N VAL A 18 5.60 -11.76 51.92
CA VAL A 18 4.91 -11.90 50.62
C VAL A 18 3.56 -12.58 50.78
N PHE A 19 3.51 -13.70 51.51
CA PHE A 19 2.29 -14.49 51.69
C PHE A 19 1.20 -13.73 52.47
N PRO A 20 1.49 -13.08 53.62
CA PRO A 20 0.50 -12.25 54.31
C PRO A 20 0.01 -11.07 53.48
N PHE A 21 0.87 -10.49 52.63
CA PHE A 21 0.48 -9.42 51.71
C PHE A 21 -0.50 -9.92 50.64
N LEU A 22 -0.22 -11.05 50.00
CA LEU A 22 -1.11 -11.64 49.00
C LEU A 22 -2.45 -12.07 49.60
N LEU A 23 -2.44 -12.64 50.80
CA LEU A 23 -3.68 -12.95 51.54
C LEU A 23 -4.46 -11.69 51.89
N SER A 24 -3.78 -10.64 52.37
CA SER A 24 -4.40 -9.35 52.69
C SER A 24 -5.11 -8.79 51.46
N PHE A 25 -4.42 -8.78 50.31
CA PHE A 25 -4.96 -8.31 49.05
C PHE A 25 -6.14 -9.17 48.55
N GLY A 26 -6.01 -10.50 48.66
CA GLY A 26 -7.07 -11.43 48.31
C GLY A 26 -8.34 -11.20 49.11
N ILE A 27 -8.23 -11.10 50.44
CA ILE A 27 -9.35 -10.82 51.34
C ILE A 27 -9.97 -9.46 51.03
N ASP A 28 -9.17 -8.40 50.89
CA ASP A 28 -9.66 -7.05 50.56
C ASP A 28 -10.46 -7.05 49.25
N SER A 29 -9.96 -7.73 48.21
CA SER A 29 -10.63 -7.80 46.90
C SER A 29 -11.98 -8.53 46.95
N LEU A 30 -12.07 -9.63 47.71
CA LEU A 30 -13.29 -10.41 47.88
C LEU A 30 -14.33 -9.61 48.67
N GLN A 31 -13.91 -8.97 49.75
CA GLN A 31 -14.79 -8.17 50.61
C GLN A 31 -15.29 -6.91 49.89
N GLN A 32 -14.42 -6.21 49.15
CA GLN A 32 -14.84 -5.05 48.34
C GLN A 32 -15.84 -5.43 47.24
N ARG A 33 -15.64 -6.57 46.56
CA ARG A 33 -16.58 -7.03 45.53
C ARG A 33 -17.94 -7.43 46.11
N ALA A 34 -17.93 -8.15 47.22
CA ALA A 34 -19.16 -8.50 47.94
C ALA A 34 -19.89 -7.26 48.46
N TYR A 35 -19.13 -6.27 48.96
CA TYR A 35 -19.65 -4.98 49.39
C TYR A 35 -20.33 -4.23 48.24
N LEU A 36 -19.65 -4.02 47.11
CA LEU A 36 -20.21 -3.31 45.95
C LEU A 36 -21.48 -3.99 45.43
N SER A 37 -21.45 -5.31 45.23
CA SER A 37 -22.63 -6.06 44.77
C SER A 37 -23.82 -5.92 45.73
N THR A 38 -23.56 -5.91 47.04
CA THR A 38 -24.62 -5.73 48.05
C THR A 38 -25.20 -4.31 47.99
N THR A 39 -24.35 -3.29 47.84
CA THR A 39 -24.81 -1.90 47.72
C THR A 39 -25.62 -1.64 46.44
N GLU A 40 -25.27 -2.31 45.33
CA GLU A 40 -26.03 -2.24 44.07
C GLU A 40 -27.39 -2.89 44.19
N LYS A 41 -27.47 -4.12 44.73
CA LYS A 41 -28.74 -4.83 44.92
C LYS A 41 -29.68 -4.08 45.85
N MET A 42 -29.16 -3.44 46.89
CA MET A 42 -29.96 -2.60 47.78
C MET A 42 -30.47 -1.35 47.07
N ALA A 43 -29.64 -0.69 46.25
CA ALA A 43 -30.08 0.44 45.43
C ALA A 43 -31.15 0.04 44.40
N GLU A 44 -31.02 -1.14 43.79
CA GLU A 44 -32.02 -1.69 42.88
C GLU A 44 -33.34 -2.01 43.60
N LEU A 45 -33.27 -2.66 44.77
CA LEU A 45 -34.46 -2.97 45.57
C LEU A 45 -35.21 -1.70 45.97
N LEU A 46 -34.50 -0.63 46.35
CA LEU A 46 -35.11 0.67 46.62
C LEU A 46 -35.80 1.28 45.40
N ARG A 47 -35.21 1.16 44.21
CA ARG A 47 -35.85 1.59 42.95
C ARG A 47 -37.11 0.78 42.65
N GLN A 48 -37.08 -0.53 42.87
CA GLN A 48 -38.22 -1.43 42.63
C GLN A 48 -39.36 -1.22 43.62
N GLU A 49 -39.04 -0.96 44.89
CA GLU A 49 -40.04 -0.79 45.96
C GLU A 49 -40.57 0.65 46.06
N GLY A 50 -39.83 1.64 45.54
CA GLY A 50 -40.24 3.05 45.55
C GLY A 50 -39.86 3.81 46.82
N GLY A 51 -38.86 3.34 47.56
CA GLY A 51 -38.40 3.90 48.83
C GLY A 51 -38.21 2.84 49.90
N VAL A 52 -38.04 3.25 51.17
CA VAL A 52 -37.79 2.34 52.29
C VAL A 52 -39.11 1.66 52.69
N SER A 53 -39.38 0.50 52.10
CA SER A 53 -40.51 -0.38 52.44
C SER A 53 -40.13 -1.41 53.52
N ASP A 54 -41.10 -2.12 54.09
CA ASP A 54 -40.86 -3.17 55.10
C ASP A 54 -39.88 -4.24 54.60
N ARG A 55 -39.92 -4.54 53.29
CA ARG A 55 -39.01 -5.48 52.64
C ARG A 55 -37.58 -4.94 52.57
N VAL A 56 -37.41 -3.65 52.26
CA VAL A 56 -36.10 -2.98 52.27
C VAL A 56 -35.53 -2.96 53.69
N GLN A 57 -36.37 -2.66 54.68
CA GLN A 57 -35.98 -2.65 56.09
C GLN A 57 -35.57 -4.04 56.58
N GLN A 58 -36.29 -5.09 56.17
CA GLN A 58 -35.94 -6.48 56.48
C GLN A 58 -34.58 -6.87 55.89
N VAL A 59 -34.31 -6.51 54.63
CA VAL A 59 -33.01 -6.77 53.99
C VAL A 59 -31.89 -5.97 54.68
N ALA A 60 -32.13 -4.70 55.04
CA ALA A 60 -31.17 -3.89 55.79
C ALA A 60 -30.86 -4.50 57.17
N ASN A 61 -31.86 -5.00 57.88
CA ASN A 61 -31.68 -5.69 59.16
C ASN A 61 -30.91 -7.01 59.01
N ASN A 62 -31.17 -7.78 57.95
CA ASN A 62 -30.42 -8.99 57.65
C ASN A 62 -28.94 -8.69 57.33
N LEU A 63 -28.66 -7.56 56.67
CA LEU A 63 -27.30 -7.10 56.41
C LEU A 63 -26.60 -6.61 57.68
N LYS A 64 -27.34 -6.04 58.65
CA LYS A 64 -26.82 -5.72 59.99
C LYS A 64 -26.29 -6.95 60.72
N GLY A 65 -26.99 -8.07 60.62
CA GLY A 65 -26.50 -9.36 61.14
C GLY A 65 -25.20 -9.86 60.51
N LYS A 66 -24.81 -9.32 59.35
CA LYS A 66 -23.58 -9.66 58.61
C LYS A 66 -22.47 -8.60 58.74
N GLY A 67 -22.62 -7.61 59.62
CA GLY A 67 -21.63 -6.57 59.88
C GLY A 67 -21.78 -5.29 59.04
N TYR A 68 -22.89 -5.13 58.30
CA TYR A 68 -23.17 -3.92 57.53
C TYR A 68 -24.05 -2.95 58.33
N ILE A 69 -23.72 -1.66 58.33
CA ILE A 69 -24.57 -0.60 58.84
C ILE A 69 -25.12 0.17 57.64
N VAL A 70 -26.43 0.06 57.42
CA VAL A 70 -27.14 0.75 56.33
C VAL A 70 -28.00 1.85 56.93
N THR A 71 -27.78 3.09 56.50
CA THR A 71 -28.56 4.26 56.94
C THR A 71 -29.19 4.94 55.74
N PHE A 72 -30.47 5.28 55.84
CA PHE A 72 -31.23 5.96 54.78
C PHE A 72 -31.50 7.40 55.17
N SER A 73 -31.40 8.34 54.23
CA SER A 73 -31.71 9.76 54.47
C SER A 73 -33.19 10.02 54.74
N LYS A 74 -34.07 9.12 54.30
CA LYS A 74 -35.52 9.16 54.51
C LYS A 74 -36.01 7.76 54.92
N PRO A 75 -36.77 7.62 56.03
CA PRO A 75 -37.15 6.31 56.57
C PRO A 75 -38.44 5.73 55.96
N SER A 76 -39.00 6.36 54.92
CA SER A 76 -40.29 5.97 54.34
C SER A 76 -40.23 5.82 52.83
N LEU A 77 -41.33 5.33 52.28
CA LEU A 77 -41.73 5.48 50.89
C LEU A 77 -41.68 6.98 50.47
N VAL A 78 -41.18 7.28 49.27
CA VAL A 78 -41.00 8.64 48.75
C VAL A 78 -41.63 8.82 47.38
N GLN A 79 -41.85 10.07 46.96
CA GLN A 79 -42.49 10.37 45.69
C GLN A 79 -41.54 10.17 44.49
N PHE A 80 -42.13 10.00 43.29
CA PHE A 80 -41.38 9.86 42.05
C PHE A 80 -40.48 11.07 41.82
N GLY A 81 -39.20 10.82 41.47
CA GLY A 81 -38.20 11.86 41.27
C GLY A 81 -37.51 12.35 42.55
N GLU A 82 -37.92 11.89 43.74
CA GLU A 82 -37.18 12.18 44.97
C GLU A 82 -35.91 11.33 45.10
N GLU A 83 -34.88 11.94 45.68
CA GLU A 83 -33.60 11.29 45.97
C GLU A 83 -33.59 10.71 47.39
N ILE A 84 -33.11 9.46 47.50
CA ILE A 84 -32.72 8.85 48.77
C ILE A 84 -31.20 8.64 48.75
N VAL A 85 -30.53 9.17 49.76
CA VAL A 85 -29.11 8.91 50.01
C VAL A 85 -29.01 7.74 50.96
N ILE A 86 -28.25 6.72 50.56
CA ILE A 86 -27.99 5.52 51.35
C ILE A 86 -26.52 5.54 51.74
N ARG A 87 -26.25 5.49 53.04
CA ARG A 87 -24.89 5.32 53.57
C ARG A 87 -24.71 3.88 53.99
N TYR A 88 -23.65 3.26 53.48
CA TYR A 88 -23.24 1.92 53.86
C TYR A 88 -21.92 2.02 54.60
N GLN A 89 -21.83 1.35 55.75
CA GLN A 89 -20.56 1.08 56.42
C GLN A 89 -20.42 -0.42 56.60
N TYR A 90 -19.24 -0.95 56.31
CA TYR A 90 -18.93 -2.37 56.50
C TYR A 90 -17.56 -2.51 57.15
N GLU A 91 -17.52 -3.25 58.26
CA GLU A 91 -16.30 -3.54 58.99
C GLU A 91 -15.98 -5.03 58.85
N TYR A 92 -14.75 -5.36 58.43
CA TYR A 92 -14.28 -6.74 58.28
C TYR A 92 -12.87 -6.90 58.83
N GLU A 93 -12.51 -8.13 59.19
CA GLU A 93 -11.18 -8.47 59.65
C GLU A 93 -10.31 -8.93 58.47
N ASN A 94 -9.12 -8.34 58.38
CA ASN A 94 -8.07 -8.79 57.48
C ASN A 94 -6.84 -9.23 58.29
N VAL A 95 -5.84 -9.85 57.64
CA VAL A 95 -4.55 -10.27 58.21
C VAL A 95 -3.82 -9.10 58.89
N ARG A 96 -4.10 -7.86 58.48
CA ARG A 96 -3.53 -6.63 59.04
C ARG A 96 -4.40 -5.96 60.12
N GLY A 97 -5.52 -6.58 60.51
CA GLY A 97 -6.49 -6.05 61.47
C GLY A 97 -7.81 -5.61 60.83
N LYS A 98 -8.63 -4.89 61.61
CA LYS A 98 -9.96 -4.43 61.18
C LYS A 98 -9.86 -3.36 60.10
N GLN A 99 -10.60 -3.54 59.02
CA GLN A 99 -10.75 -2.60 57.91
C GLN A 99 -12.19 -2.10 57.85
N LYS A 100 -12.38 -0.86 57.40
CA LYS A 100 -13.69 -0.22 57.28
C LYS A 100 -13.89 0.30 55.85
N LEU A 101 -15.02 -0.06 55.25
CA LEU A 101 -15.51 0.51 54.00
C LEU A 101 -16.69 1.43 54.32
N ASP A 102 -16.67 2.67 53.81
CA ASP A 102 -17.76 3.63 53.92
C ASP A 102 -18.06 4.15 52.52
N THR A 103 -19.30 4.01 52.06
CA THR A 103 -19.74 4.57 50.78
C THR A 103 -21.12 5.17 50.88
N GLN A 104 -21.39 6.11 49.99
CA GLN A 104 -22.70 6.72 49.85
C GLN A 104 -23.20 6.52 48.42
N ASN A 105 -24.46 6.11 48.29
CA ASN A 105 -25.12 5.95 47.00
C ASN A 105 -26.38 6.82 46.95
N LYS A 106 -26.59 7.50 45.82
CA LYS A 106 -27.78 8.30 45.56
C LYS A 106 -28.72 7.54 44.63
N VAL A 107 -29.96 7.36 45.07
CA VAL A 107 -30.98 6.65 44.30
C VAL A 107 -32.15 7.56 44.05
N VAL A 108 -32.43 7.82 42.77
CA VAL A 108 -33.65 8.50 42.31
C VAL A 108 -34.76 7.47 42.19
N ILE A 109 -35.91 7.73 42.81
CA ILE A 109 -37.05 6.82 42.76
C ILE A 109 -37.81 6.97 41.44
N ALA A 110 -37.84 5.87 40.68
CA ALA A 110 -38.51 5.78 39.37
C ALA A 110 -39.94 5.22 39.44
N LYS A 111 -40.43 4.83 40.64
CA LYS A 111 -41.77 4.25 40.84
C LYS A 111 -42.70 5.26 41.50
N ARG A 112 -43.88 5.51 40.92
CA ARG A 112 -44.92 6.35 41.53
C ARG A 112 -45.76 5.52 42.50
N ILE A 113 -45.82 5.95 43.77
CA ILE A 113 -46.71 5.36 44.78
C ILE A 113 -48.07 6.00 44.61
N VAL A 114 -49.06 5.20 44.19
CA VAL A 114 -50.45 5.65 44.14
C VAL A 114 -50.99 5.58 45.55
N ALA A 115 -51.01 6.72 46.24
CA ALA A 115 -51.76 6.88 47.47
C ALA A 115 -53.25 6.99 47.11
N GLY A 116 -54.05 6.03 47.59
CA GLY A 116 -55.51 6.11 47.55
C GLY A 116 -56.17 5.15 46.56
N GLY A 117 -57.02 4.28 47.12
CA GLY A 117 -57.90 3.40 46.36
C GLY A 117 -58.89 4.17 45.49
N GLY A 118 -59.03 3.71 44.26
CA GLY A 118 -60.03 4.15 43.30
C GLY A 118 -59.96 3.21 42.10
N SER A 119 -60.95 2.32 41.98
CA SER A 119 -61.04 1.31 40.95
C SER A 119 -61.41 1.92 39.60
N THR A 120 -60.40 2.38 38.85
CA THR A 120 -60.45 2.37 37.39
C THR A 120 -59.38 1.40 36.89
N PRO A 121 -59.70 0.51 35.93
CA PRO A 121 -58.74 -0.45 35.42
C PRO A 121 -57.50 0.30 34.91
N PRO A 122 -56.28 -0.14 35.26
CA PRO A 122 -55.07 0.52 34.81
C PRO A 122 -55.04 0.51 33.28
N LYS A 123 -54.98 1.70 32.68
CA LYS A 123 -54.87 1.86 31.23
C LYS A 123 -53.60 1.13 30.78
N LEU A 124 -53.73 0.23 29.81
CA LEU A 124 -52.59 -0.57 29.35
C LEU A 124 -51.58 0.31 28.60
N PRO A 125 -50.27 0.05 28.75
CA PRO A 125 -49.23 0.71 27.95
C PRO A 125 -49.49 0.54 26.45
N GLN A 126 -49.34 1.62 25.70
CA GLN A 126 -49.34 1.62 24.25
C GLN A 126 -47.90 1.50 23.72
N LYS A 127 -47.77 0.92 22.53
CA LYS A 127 -46.51 0.81 21.81
C LYS A 127 -46.57 1.60 20.50
N TYR A 128 -45.53 2.34 20.22
CA TYR A 128 -45.33 3.03 18.95
C TYR A 128 -43.94 2.71 18.41
N THR A 129 -43.88 2.24 17.18
CA THR A 129 -42.64 1.86 16.52
C THR A 129 -42.39 2.78 15.35
N VAL A 130 -41.16 3.28 15.23
CA VAL A 130 -40.75 4.16 14.14
C VAL A 130 -39.29 3.91 13.79
N THR A 131 -38.92 4.17 12.54
CA THR A 131 -37.55 4.10 12.06
C THR A 131 -36.96 5.47 11.83
N THR A 132 -35.67 5.64 12.14
CA THR A 132 -34.93 6.85 11.75
C THR A 132 -34.76 6.89 10.23
N PRO A 133 -34.48 8.06 9.64
CA PRO A 133 -33.88 8.14 8.31
C PRO A 133 -32.55 7.38 8.25
N GLU A 134 -32.17 6.89 7.07
CA GLU A 134 -30.83 6.36 6.84
C GLU A 134 -29.79 7.48 6.98
N SER A 135 -28.67 7.18 7.64
CA SER A 135 -27.60 8.14 7.88
C SER A 135 -26.23 7.51 7.68
N LEU A 136 -25.26 8.28 7.20
CA LEU A 136 -23.85 7.88 7.18
C LEU A 136 -23.19 7.98 8.57
N ASN A 137 -23.84 8.67 9.50
CA ASN A 137 -23.37 8.81 10.87
C ASN A 137 -24.10 7.80 11.76
N ALA A 138 -23.31 6.98 12.47
CA ALA A 138 -23.83 6.05 13.46
C ALA A 138 -24.47 6.78 14.65
N ASN A 139 -24.13 8.05 14.91
CA ASN A 139 -24.70 8.79 16.03
C ASN A 139 -25.57 9.93 15.51
N GLY A 140 -26.73 10.12 16.13
CA GLY A 140 -27.66 11.18 15.73
C GLY A 140 -28.74 11.43 16.78
N GLU A 141 -29.38 12.58 16.68
CA GLU A 141 -30.55 12.93 17.47
C GLU A 141 -31.75 13.06 16.54
N TYR A 142 -32.83 12.38 16.89
CA TYR A 142 -34.05 12.32 16.10
C TYR A 142 -35.24 12.66 16.98
N THR A 143 -36.12 13.51 16.47
CA THR A 143 -37.37 13.89 17.16
C THR A 143 -38.55 13.22 16.48
N PHE A 144 -39.36 12.54 17.27
CA PHE A 144 -40.56 11.85 16.82
C PHE A 144 -41.78 12.40 17.54
N ARG A 145 -42.89 12.52 16.83
CA ARG A 145 -44.19 12.84 17.41
C ARG A 145 -44.94 11.54 17.71
N ILE A 146 -45.25 11.31 18.99
CA ILE A 146 -45.97 10.15 19.49
C ILE A 146 -47.40 10.58 19.82
N PRO A 147 -48.41 10.18 19.01
CA PRO A 147 -49.78 10.62 19.20
C PRO A 147 -50.36 10.20 20.56
N GLY A 148 -50.98 11.15 21.26
CA GLY A 148 -51.64 10.91 22.54
C GLY A 148 -50.69 10.63 23.70
N LEU A 149 -49.38 10.89 23.52
CA LEU A 149 -48.38 10.68 24.57
C LEU A 149 -48.70 11.53 25.81
N ASN A 150 -48.94 10.84 26.93
CA ASN A 150 -49.05 11.44 28.25
C ASN A 150 -47.79 11.19 29.10
N ASN A 151 -47.35 9.92 29.13
CA ASN A 151 -46.15 9.54 29.89
C ASN A 151 -45.31 8.51 29.13
N LEU A 152 -44.05 8.82 28.88
CA LEU A 152 -43.11 7.90 28.25
C LEU A 152 -42.56 6.93 29.31
N LEU A 153 -42.75 5.63 29.09
CA LEU A 153 -42.29 4.59 30.01
C LEU A 153 -40.88 4.12 29.64
N ARG A 154 -40.66 3.83 28.35
CA ARG A 154 -39.40 3.31 27.85
C ARG A 154 -39.22 3.61 26.38
N VAL A 155 -37.97 3.81 25.98
CA VAL A 155 -37.54 3.74 24.59
C VAL A 155 -36.52 2.62 24.48
N THR A 156 -36.68 1.75 23.50
CA THR A 156 -35.70 0.73 23.14
C THR A 156 -35.39 0.80 21.67
N SER A 157 -34.18 0.38 21.30
CA SER A 157 -33.84 0.06 19.92
C SER A 157 -33.40 -1.40 19.82
N ASN A 158 -33.76 -2.03 18.71
CA ASN A 158 -33.26 -3.34 18.34
C ASN A 158 -31.90 -3.28 17.61
N THR A 159 -31.46 -2.09 17.24
CA THR A 159 -30.38 -1.85 16.28
C THR A 159 -29.23 -1.05 16.86
N GLY A 160 -29.34 -0.52 18.10
CA GLY A 160 -28.25 0.10 18.86
C GLY A 160 -28.68 0.63 20.23
N ASP A 161 -27.88 1.53 20.80
CA ASP A 161 -28.13 2.17 22.09
C ASP A 161 -29.03 3.41 21.91
N THR A 162 -29.94 3.63 22.85
CA THR A 162 -30.87 4.78 22.85
C THR A 162 -30.83 5.53 24.17
N GLU A 163 -30.78 6.86 24.09
CA GLU A 163 -30.87 7.77 25.22
C GLU A 163 -31.97 8.80 24.96
N ILE A 164 -32.84 9.03 25.95
CA ILE A 164 -33.90 10.04 25.84
C ILE A 164 -33.28 11.40 26.19
N VAL A 165 -33.28 12.32 25.24
CA VAL A 165 -32.71 13.67 25.42
C VAL A 165 -33.76 14.64 25.94
N ARG A 166 -34.95 14.63 25.35
CA ARG A 166 -36.07 15.51 25.75
C ARG A 166 -37.41 14.86 25.49
N VAL A 167 -38.40 15.22 26.31
CA VAL A 167 -39.82 14.95 26.07
C VAL A 167 -40.57 16.27 26.23
N ASN A 168 -41.24 16.73 25.17
CA ASN A 168 -42.02 17.96 25.17
C ASN A 168 -43.42 17.69 24.59
N GLY A 169 -44.39 17.43 25.47
CA GLY A 169 -45.73 17.01 25.07
C GLY A 169 -45.68 15.70 24.28
N GLU A 170 -46.16 15.74 23.03
CA GLU A 170 -46.12 14.58 22.12
C GLU A 170 -44.78 14.37 21.42
N GLU A 171 -43.81 15.28 21.57
CA GLU A 171 -42.51 15.15 20.92
C GLU A 171 -41.47 14.50 21.83
N VAL A 172 -40.83 13.44 21.34
CA VAL A 172 -39.70 12.78 22.02
C VAL A 172 -38.46 12.89 21.15
N THR A 173 -37.39 13.46 21.72
CA THR A 173 -36.07 13.49 21.09
C THR A 173 -35.21 12.38 21.68
N VAL A 174 -34.75 11.49 20.82
CA VAL A 174 -33.92 10.34 21.17
C VAL A 174 -32.55 10.50 20.50
N LYS A 175 -31.50 10.32 21.29
CA LYS A 175 -30.14 10.15 20.80
C LYS A 175 -29.87 8.67 20.60
N VAL A 176 -29.42 8.33 19.41
CA VAL A 176 -29.07 6.95 19.03
C VAL A 176 -27.56 6.84 18.86
N SER A 177 -27.00 5.70 19.25
CA SER A 177 -25.57 5.43 19.11
C SER A 177 -25.28 3.95 18.98
N LYS A 178 -24.05 3.63 18.55
CA LYS A 178 -23.53 2.25 18.39
C LYS A 178 -24.45 1.35 17.55
N GLY A 179 -25.07 1.91 16.53
CA GLY A 179 -25.97 1.17 15.66
C GLY A 179 -25.23 0.20 14.76
N ASN A 180 -25.89 -0.92 14.48
CA ASN A 180 -25.45 -1.85 13.44
C ASN A 180 -25.64 -1.22 12.05
N VAL A 181 -24.74 -1.55 11.13
CA VAL A 181 -24.84 -1.12 9.73
C VAL A 181 -26.09 -1.74 9.11
N SER A 182 -27.04 -0.91 8.69
CA SER A 182 -28.26 -1.38 8.01
C SER A 182 -27.98 -1.72 6.56
N LYS A 183 -27.07 -0.97 5.91
CA LYS A 183 -26.75 -1.12 4.50
C LYS A 183 -25.30 -0.72 4.22
N LYS A 184 -24.57 -1.59 3.52
CA LYS A 184 -23.20 -1.34 3.07
C LYS A 184 -23.19 -1.18 1.55
N VAL A 185 -22.75 -0.03 1.07
CA VAL A 185 -22.73 0.29 -0.37
C VAL A 185 -21.29 0.53 -0.80
N GLN A 186 -20.84 -0.15 -1.86
CA GLN A 186 -19.54 0.13 -2.46
C GLN A 186 -19.59 1.50 -3.14
N THR A 187 -18.66 2.38 -2.79
CA THR A 187 -18.60 3.75 -3.31
C THR A 187 -17.44 3.99 -4.27
N GLY A 188 -16.54 3.03 -4.39
CA GLY A 188 -15.41 3.13 -5.29
C GLY A 188 -14.53 1.87 -5.25
N GLY A 189 -13.48 1.93 -6.05
CA GLY A 189 -12.51 0.85 -6.20
C GLY A 189 -13.07 -0.41 -6.85
N GLU A 190 -12.21 -1.40 -6.95
CA GLU A 190 -12.51 -2.71 -7.54
C GLU A 190 -11.73 -3.80 -6.81
N TYR A 191 -12.24 -5.02 -6.90
CA TYR A 191 -11.54 -6.23 -6.50
C TYR A 191 -10.86 -6.86 -7.71
N ILE A 192 -9.53 -6.85 -7.71
CA ILE A 192 -8.72 -7.53 -8.72
C ILE A 192 -8.28 -8.87 -8.12
N PRO A 193 -8.76 -10.01 -8.63
CA PRO A 193 -8.36 -11.32 -8.11
C PRO A 193 -6.88 -11.59 -8.39
N ALA A 194 -6.30 -12.47 -7.57
CA ALA A 194 -4.97 -13.01 -7.87
C ALA A 194 -5.00 -13.72 -9.23
N ASP A 195 -3.92 -13.57 -10.00
CA ASP A 195 -3.81 -14.10 -11.36
C ASP A 195 -2.43 -14.73 -11.54
N THR A 196 -2.36 -15.82 -12.30
CA THR A 196 -1.13 -16.54 -12.59
C THR A 196 -1.03 -16.81 -14.08
N LYS A 197 0.12 -16.51 -14.67
CA LYS A 197 0.41 -16.82 -16.07
C LYS A 197 1.75 -17.52 -16.21
N PHE A 198 1.87 -18.31 -17.26
CA PHE A 198 3.13 -18.93 -17.65
C PHE A 198 3.89 -17.97 -18.57
N VAL A 199 5.19 -17.76 -18.30
CA VAL A 199 6.09 -16.99 -19.15
C VAL A 199 7.25 -17.87 -19.59
N THR A 200 7.77 -17.62 -20.79
CA THR A 200 8.90 -18.35 -21.38
C THR A 200 9.88 -17.37 -22.03
N GLU A 201 11.03 -17.85 -22.50
CA GLU A 201 12.09 -17.08 -23.19
C GLU A 201 12.61 -15.87 -22.38
N GLN A 202 12.53 -15.95 -21.04
CA GLN A 202 13.03 -14.88 -20.18
C GLN A 202 14.54 -15.01 -19.99
N LYS A 203 15.27 -13.89 -20.02
CA LYS A 203 16.74 -13.86 -19.83
C LYS A 203 17.17 -13.72 -18.37
N ALA A 204 16.22 -13.53 -17.45
CA ALA A 204 16.47 -13.35 -16.02
C ALA A 204 15.71 -14.39 -15.20
N LEU A 205 16.34 -14.84 -14.12
CA LEU A 205 15.76 -15.80 -13.17
C LEU A 205 14.57 -15.20 -12.42
N ASP A 206 14.69 -13.93 -12.00
CA ASP A 206 13.62 -13.22 -11.29
C ASP A 206 12.76 -12.45 -12.29
N TYR A 207 11.45 -12.73 -12.29
CA TYR A 207 10.48 -12.01 -13.08
C TYR A 207 9.81 -10.92 -12.23
N ASN A 208 9.80 -9.69 -12.74
CA ASN A 208 9.10 -8.56 -12.12
C ASN A 208 8.64 -7.57 -13.19
N LYS A 209 7.50 -7.85 -13.82
CA LYS A 209 6.94 -7.02 -14.91
C LYS A 209 5.41 -7.05 -14.87
N ASP A 210 4.78 -5.91 -15.17
CA ASP A 210 3.32 -5.75 -15.24
C ASP A 210 2.56 -6.18 -13.96
N GLY A 211 3.22 -6.06 -12.80
CA GLY A 211 2.67 -6.46 -11.50
C GLY A 211 2.75 -7.97 -11.20
N TYR A 212 3.27 -8.78 -12.12
CA TYR A 212 3.56 -10.20 -11.90
C TYR A 212 4.96 -10.38 -11.34
N LYS A 213 5.08 -11.28 -10.36
CA LYS A 213 6.36 -11.65 -9.75
C LYS A 213 6.48 -13.16 -9.62
N GLY A 214 7.71 -13.66 -9.71
CA GLY A 214 8.02 -15.06 -9.50
C GLY A 214 9.47 -15.37 -9.81
N THR A 215 9.95 -16.49 -9.27
CA THR A 215 11.26 -17.05 -9.61
C THR A 215 11.05 -18.12 -10.67
N LEU A 216 11.68 -17.94 -11.82
CA LEU A 216 11.57 -18.83 -12.96
C LEU A 216 12.55 -20.01 -12.82
N GLN A 217 12.42 -20.98 -13.72
CA GLN A 217 13.30 -22.14 -13.80
C GLN A 217 14.03 -22.12 -15.14
N LEU A 218 15.31 -22.47 -15.13
CA LEU A 218 16.09 -22.65 -16.35
C LEU A 218 15.44 -23.75 -17.19
N TYR A 219 15.13 -23.48 -18.46
CA TYR A 219 14.58 -24.49 -19.36
C TYR A 219 15.45 -24.74 -20.59
N ASP A 220 16.17 -23.72 -21.04
CA ASP A 220 17.08 -23.86 -22.16
C ASP A 220 18.34 -23.04 -21.93
N LYS A 221 19.42 -23.53 -22.53
CA LYS A 221 20.75 -22.98 -22.41
C LYS A 221 21.37 -22.98 -23.80
N ILE A 222 21.36 -21.82 -24.44
CA ILE A 222 22.00 -21.63 -25.73
C ILE A 222 23.50 -21.53 -25.45
N PRO A 223 24.32 -22.51 -25.88
CA PRO A 223 25.75 -22.48 -25.64
C PRO A 223 26.38 -21.28 -26.35
N SER A 224 27.50 -20.81 -25.81
CA SER A 224 28.32 -19.87 -26.56
C SER A 224 28.78 -20.51 -27.87
N SER A 225 28.78 -19.71 -28.93
CA SER A 225 29.17 -20.16 -30.26
C SER A 225 29.95 -19.06 -30.97
N SER A 226 30.79 -19.46 -31.90
CA SER A 226 31.51 -18.54 -32.77
C SER A 226 31.21 -18.87 -34.21
N LYS A 227 31.04 -17.86 -35.06
CA LYS A 227 30.94 -18.05 -36.51
C LYS A 227 31.91 -17.13 -37.24
N LYS A 228 32.37 -17.59 -38.40
CA LYS A 228 33.14 -16.76 -39.32
C LYS A 228 32.13 -15.93 -40.13
N VAL A 229 32.22 -14.62 -40.03
CA VAL A 229 31.53 -13.69 -40.95
C VAL A 229 32.48 -13.46 -42.12
N VAL A 230 31.96 -13.57 -43.32
CA VAL A 230 32.62 -13.25 -44.60
C VAL A 230 31.70 -12.27 -45.30
N ASP A 231 32.25 -11.30 -46.03
CA ASP A 231 31.51 -10.30 -46.82
C ASP A 231 30.70 -9.26 -46.02
N TYR A 232 31.25 -8.73 -44.93
CA TYR A 232 30.73 -7.46 -44.43
C TYR A 232 31.25 -6.34 -45.35
N GLU A 233 30.41 -5.92 -46.30
CA GLU A 233 30.70 -4.80 -47.20
C GLU A 233 30.66 -3.48 -46.41
N LEU A 234 31.82 -2.85 -46.24
CA LEU A 234 31.87 -1.43 -45.94
C LEU A 234 32.52 -0.69 -47.10
N PRO A 235 31.92 0.44 -47.55
CA PRO A 235 32.63 1.34 -48.44
C PRO A 235 33.83 1.89 -47.67
N HIS A 236 35.04 1.53 -48.09
CA HIS A 236 36.25 2.13 -47.54
C HIS A 236 36.79 3.16 -48.51
N LEU A 237 36.96 4.37 -47.99
CA LEU A 237 37.66 5.47 -48.64
C LEU A 237 39.16 5.21 -48.51
N GLY A 238 39.76 4.52 -49.48
CA GLY A 238 41.22 4.46 -49.62
C GLY A 238 41.75 5.82 -50.12
N ARG A 239 43.00 6.19 -49.83
CA ARG A 239 43.65 7.38 -50.44
C ARG A 239 44.62 6.95 -51.52
N MET A 240 44.41 7.37 -52.77
CA MET A 240 45.32 7.19 -53.90
C MET A 240 45.98 8.52 -54.27
N GLN A 241 47.28 8.59 -54.49
CA GLN A 241 47.99 9.86 -54.69
C GLN A 241 48.39 10.03 -56.16
N TYR A 242 48.19 11.22 -56.69
CA TYR A 242 48.61 11.60 -58.05
C TYR A 242 49.43 12.87 -58.01
N SER A 243 50.37 13.00 -58.94
CA SER A 243 51.08 14.23 -59.23
C SER A 243 51.06 14.54 -60.72
N CYS A 244 51.08 15.83 -61.05
CA CYS A 244 51.20 16.27 -62.43
C CYS A 244 52.69 16.28 -62.79
N GLN A 245 53.09 15.37 -63.68
CA GLN A 245 54.42 15.35 -64.27
C GLN A 245 54.31 15.52 -65.78
N ASN A 246 55.08 16.45 -66.34
CA ASN A 246 55.12 16.72 -67.78
C ASN A 246 53.75 17.01 -68.45
N GLY A 247 52.79 17.57 -67.70
CA GLY A 247 51.46 17.90 -68.23
C GLY A 247 50.47 16.73 -68.22
N GLN A 248 50.86 15.58 -67.68
CA GLN A 248 50.00 14.41 -67.46
C GLN A 248 49.94 14.06 -65.97
N TRP A 249 48.81 13.49 -65.55
CA TRP A 249 48.64 12.98 -64.19
C TRP A 249 49.34 11.62 -64.07
N GLU A 250 50.33 11.51 -63.20
CA GLU A 250 51.05 10.28 -62.88
C GLU A 250 50.76 9.83 -61.44
N LYS A 251 50.75 8.52 -61.21
CA LYS A 251 50.42 7.89 -59.92
C LYS A 251 51.65 7.86 -59.00
N GLU A 252 51.53 8.37 -57.78
CA GLU A 252 52.63 8.40 -56.81
C GLU A 252 52.57 7.28 -55.75
N GLY A 253 51.38 6.77 -55.43
CA GLY A 253 51.23 5.70 -54.43
C GLY A 253 49.81 5.52 -53.92
N TYR A 254 49.60 4.46 -53.15
CA TYR A 254 48.32 4.15 -52.49
C TYR A 254 48.55 3.98 -50.99
N SER A 255 47.77 4.67 -50.16
CA SER A 255 47.76 4.47 -48.71
C SER A 255 46.32 4.32 -48.21
N ALA A 256 45.97 3.14 -47.72
CA ALA A 256 44.78 2.94 -46.90
C ALA A 256 45.22 2.76 -45.44
N SER A 257 44.61 3.50 -44.51
CA SER A 257 44.77 3.17 -43.09
C SER A 257 43.86 1.98 -42.76
N LEU A 258 44.44 0.80 -42.66
CA LEU A 258 43.74 -0.47 -42.36
C LEU A 258 43.39 -0.68 -40.88
N ASN A 259 43.48 0.35 -40.04
CA ASN A 259 43.26 0.23 -38.60
C ASN A 259 41.80 0.40 -38.16
N SER A 260 40.83 0.19 -39.05
CA SER A 260 39.40 0.22 -38.70
C SER A 260 38.94 -1.19 -38.32
N TYR A 261 38.80 -1.45 -37.02
CA TYR A 261 37.95 -2.54 -36.56
C TYR A 261 36.49 -2.07 -36.62
N THR A 262 35.61 -2.86 -37.20
CA THR A 262 34.18 -2.55 -37.22
C THR A 262 33.46 -3.42 -36.22
N LYS A 263 32.59 -2.80 -35.40
CA LYS A 263 31.68 -3.54 -34.53
C LYS A 263 30.61 -4.22 -35.37
N TYR A 264 30.53 -5.54 -35.28
CA TYR A 264 29.48 -6.35 -35.89
C TYR A 264 28.44 -6.76 -34.84
N SER A 265 27.17 -6.74 -35.23
CA SER A 265 26.06 -7.32 -34.47
C SER A 265 24.98 -7.83 -35.43
N ASP A 266 24.41 -9.00 -35.19
CA ASP A 266 23.31 -9.55 -35.99
C ASP A 266 22.05 -9.89 -35.18
N SER A 267 20.99 -10.32 -35.88
CA SER A 267 19.71 -10.73 -35.27
C SER A 267 19.79 -12.04 -34.47
N GLU A 268 20.86 -12.82 -34.64
CA GLU A 268 21.11 -14.06 -33.90
C GLU A 268 21.88 -13.81 -32.59
N GLY A 269 22.28 -12.56 -32.33
CA GLY A 269 22.98 -12.12 -31.13
C GLY A 269 24.49 -12.33 -31.15
N TYR A 270 25.09 -12.56 -32.32
CA TYR A 270 26.55 -12.54 -32.46
C TYR A 270 27.04 -11.11 -32.43
N GLU A 271 28.01 -10.84 -31.58
CA GLU A 271 28.70 -9.55 -31.52
C GLU A 271 30.21 -9.75 -31.64
N GLY A 272 30.91 -8.75 -32.15
CA GLY A 272 32.36 -8.81 -32.21
C GLY A 272 32.97 -7.66 -33.00
N TYR A 273 34.27 -7.79 -33.23
CA TYR A 273 35.03 -6.87 -34.07
C TYR A 273 35.59 -7.62 -35.27
N ILE A 274 35.42 -7.04 -36.45
CA ILE A 274 35.95 -7.58 -37.70
C ILE A 274 37.10 -6.68 -38.17
N GLY A 275 38.27 -7.25 -38.53
CA GLY A 275 39.46 -6.51 -38.98
C GLY A 275 40.79 -7.29 -38.81
N GLU A 276 41.89 -6.73 -39.36
CA GLU A 276 43.25 -7.34 -39.47
C GLU A 276 43.75 -8.00 -38.17
N LYS A 277 43.56 -7.30 -37.05
CA LYS A 277 44.07 -7.69 -35.74
C LYS A 277 43.42 -8.97 -35.18
N TYR A 278 42.25 -9.36 -35.68
CA TYR A 278 41.47 -10.50 -35.17
C TYR A 278 41.43 -11.68 -36.15
N GLY A 279 42.40 -11.77 -37.06
CA GLY A 279 42.54 -12.91 -37.98
C GLY A 279 41.65 -12.85 -39.22
N GLY A 280 41.19 -11.64 -39.58
CA GLY A 280 40.52 -11.42 -40.86
C GLY A 280 41.48 -11.65 -42.02
N THR A 281 41.06 -12.45 -43.00
CA THR A 281 41.73 -12.52 -44.29
C THR A 281 41.23 -11.39 -45.16
N PHE A 282 42.16 -10.57 -45.65
CA PHE A 282 41.90 -9.60 -46.70
C PHE A 282 41.91 -10.33 -48.02
N GLU A 283 40.77 -10.39 -48.69
CA GLU A 283 40.83 -10.43 -50.15
C GLU A 283 40.96 -8.98 -50.60
N LYS A 284 42.22 -8.56 -50.79
CA LYS A 284 42.50 -7.30 -51.45
C LYS A 284 42.02 -7.49 -52.89
N ILE A 285 40.81 -7.04 -53.18
CA ILE A 285 40.43 -6.81 -54.57
C ILE A 285 41.22 -5.57 -54.99
N GLU A 286 42.47 -5.78 -55.41
CA GLU A 286 43.19 -4.79 -56.20
C GLU A 286 42.41 -4.67 -57.51
N MET A 287 41.50 -3.71 -57.55
CA MET A 287 41.09 -3.18 -58.84
C MET A 287 42.32 -2.48 -59.41
N ASP A 288 42.91 -3.10 -60.43
CA ASP A 288 43.97 -2.52 -61.22
C ASP A 288 43.50 -1.17 -61.79
N TYR A 289 44.44 -0.23 -61.91
CA TYR A 289 44.22 1.13 -62.42
C TYR A 289 43.43 1.11 -63.73
N ASP A 290 43.76 0.20 -64.65
CA ASP A 290 43.06 0.13 -65.93
C ASP A 290 41.61 -0.29 -65.74
N THR A 291 41.31 -1.16 -64.77
CA THR A 291 39.94 -1.60 -64.46
C THR A 291 39.10 -0.51 -63.79
N VAL A 292 39.70 0.30 -62.90
CA VAL A 292 39.01 1.44 -62.28
C VAL A 292 38.79 2.55 -63.30
N MET A 293 39.82 2.92 -64.08
CA MET A 293 39.76 4.01 -65.05
C MET A 293 38.95 3.69 -66.30
N SER A 294 38.85 2.42 -66.69
CA SER A 294 38.01 1.99 -67.82
C SER A 294 36.53 1.84 -67.45
N ASN A 295 36.19 1.85 -66.16
CA ASN A 295 34.83 1.66 -65.70
C ASN A 295 34.25 2.98 -65.14
N PRO A 296 33.41 3.69 -65.93
CA PRO A 296 32.97 5.06 -65.62
C PRO A 296 32.12 5.19 -64.35
N GLU A 297 31.64 4.08 -63.78
CA GLU A 297 30.93 4.05 -62.50
C GLU A 297 31.86 4.25 -61.28
N TYR A 298 33.18 4.05 -61.44
CA TYR A 298 34.15 4.05 -60.33
C TYR A 298 35.10 5.26 -60.31
N VAL A 299 35.08 6.07 -61.37
CA VAL A 299 35.91 7.26 -61.48
C VAL A 299 35.00 8.46 -61.60
N ASP A 300 34.94 9.24 -60.53
CA ASP A 300 34.39 10.58 -60.63
C ASP A 300 35.16 11.36 -61.70
N GLU A 301 34.42 11.92 -62.65
CA GLU A 301 34.97 12.71 -63.76
C GLU A 301 35.76 13.95 -63.25
N TYR A 302 35.60 14.29 -61.97
CA TYR A 302 36.15 15.47 -61.34
C TYR A 302 36.68 15.21 -59.91
N GLY A 303 37.69 15.96 -59.47
CA GLY A 303 38.11 16.05 -58.05
C GLY A 303 38.21 17.50 -57.57
N LEU A 304 38.37 17.78 -56.26
CA LEU A 304 38.40 19.16 -55.69
C LEU A 304 39.76 19.57 -55.11
N LEU A 305 40.49 20.56 -55.63
CA LEU A 305 41.71 21.14 -55.02
C LEU A 305 41.51 21.60 -53.55
N TYR A 306 41.93 20.88 -52.51
CA TYR A 306 41.69 21.26 -51.09
C TYR A 306 42.35 22.55 -50.62
N ASN A 307 43.36 23.07 -51.30
CA ASN A 307 43.81 24.43 -50.95
C ASN A 307 42.78 25.49 -51.38
N THR A 308 41.88 25.18 -52.30
CA THR A 308 40.95 26.14 -52.90
C THR A 308 39.48 25.67 -52.97
N GLY A 309 39.19 24.41 -52.67
CA GLY A 309 37.91 23.74 -52.92
C GLY A 309 37.54 23.57 -54.40
N GLN A 310 38.42 23.89 -55.35
CA GLN A 310 38.04 24.00 -56.76
C GLN A 310 37.98 22.67 -57.50
N LYS A 311 36.89 22.46 -58.25
CA LYS A 311 36.66 21.28 -59.08
C LYS A 311 37.57 21.24 -60.31
N VAL A 312 38.23 20.11 -60.55
CA VAL A 312 39.14 19.86 -61.68
C VAL A 312 38.81 18.55 -62.37
N ASN A 313 38.82 18.56 -63.71
CA ASN A 313 38.58 17.38 -64.53
C ASN A 313 39.85 16.51 -64.63
N LEU A 314 39.77 15.27 -64.15
CA LEU A 314 40.92 14.36 -64.08
C LEU A 314 41.25 13.69 -65.41
N LYS A 315 40.35 13.79 -66.40
CA LYS A 315 40.55 13.30 -67.77
C LYS A 315 41.22 14.34 -68.68
N SER A 316 41.39 15.58 -68.20
CA SER A 316 42.08 16.66 -68.92
C SER A 316 43.55 16.74 -68.51
N PRO A 317 44.49 17.08 -69.42
CA PRO A 317 45.87 17.41 -69.05
C PRO A 317 45.88 18.50 -67.98
N CYS A 318 46.77 18.38 -66.97
CA CYS A 318 46.77 19.13 -65.71
C CYS A 318 46.93 20.66 -65.81
N SER A 319 46.83 21.24 -67.00
CA SER A 319 47.02 22.67 -67.26
C SER A 319 45.74 23.44 -67.64
N LYS A 320 44.60 22.79 -67.94
CA LYS A 320 43.43 23.53 -68.45
C LYS A 320 42.11 22.83 -68.14
N GLU A 321 41.48 23.23 -67.03
CA GLU A 321 40.08 23.67 -66.93
C GLU A 321 39.72 23.74 -65.45
N ILE A 322 39.67 24.96 -64.93
CA ILE A 322 39.25 25.28 -63.55
C ILE A 322 37.87 25.92 -63.68
N TYR A 323 36.86 25.29 -63.09
CA TYR A 323 35.51 25.87 -63.05
C TYR A 323 35.33 26.63 -61.74
N PRO A 324 34.99 27.94 -61.77
CA PRO A 324 34.60 28.65 -60.57
C PRO A 324 33.12 28.38 -60.29
N GLU A 325 32.79 27.78 -59.16
CA GLU A 325 31.43 27.84 -58.61
C GLU A 325 31.44 28.35 -57.18
N GLU A 326 30.49 29.24 -56.88
CA GLU A 326 30.23 29.80 -55.56
C GLU A 326 29.41 28.84 -54.70
N GLY A 327 29.89 28.58 -53.48
CA GLY A 327 29.08 28.05 -52.38
C GLY A 327 28.67 26.59 -52.50
N VAL A 328 29.60 25.67 -52.23
CA VAL A 328 29.28 24.25 -52.03
C VAL A 328 29.35 23.92 -50.53
N HIS A 329 28.22 23.52 -49.95
CA HIS A 329 28.18 22.84 -48.65
C HIS A 329 28.55 21.36 -48.84
N LEU A 330 29.45 20.87 -47.98
CA LEU A 330 29.97 19.50 -48.02
C LEU A 330 28.92 18.52 -47.47
N GLU A 331 28.31 17.70 -48.34
CA GLU A 331 27.77 16.39 -47.96
C GLU A 331 28.86 15.34 -48.18
N GLU A 332 28.89 14.31 -47.32
CA GLU A 332 30.06 13.50 -46.93
C GLU A 332 30.75 12.61 -48.00
N ASP A 333 30.48 12.78 -49.30
CA ASP A 333 30.88 11.85 -50.36
C ASP A 333 31.72 12.44 -51.51
N TRP A 334 32.57 13.46 -51.27
CA TRP A 334 33.41 14.05 -52.33
C TRP A 334 34.92 14.02 -52.07
N MET A 335 35.68 13.97 -53.16
CA MET A 335 37.14 13.83 -53.22
C MET A 335 37.88 15.17 -53.04
N GLU A 336 38.55 15.36 -51.90
CA GLU A 336 39.52 16.44 -51.65
C GLU A 336 40.90 16.13 -52.28
N LEU A 337 41.41 17.05 -53.08
CA LEU A 337 42.78 17.20 -53.65
C LEU A 337 43.47 18.30 -52.86
N GLN A 338 44.58 18.93 -53.23
CA GLN A 338 45.13 20.17 -52.60
C GLN A 338 46.24 20.61 -53.59
N ALA A 339 46.55 21.90 -53.71
CA ALA A 339 47.61 22.34 -54.62
C ALA A 339 49.00 22.40 -53.93
N SER A 340 49.97 21.63 -54.44
CA SER A 340 51.42 21.55 -54.09
C SER A 340 51.96 20.28 -53.43
N GLY A 341 51.23 19.17 -53.50
CA GLY A 341 51.68 17.83 -53.08
C GLY A 341 50.58 17.04 -52.38
N ILE A 342 49.58 16.51 -53.11
CA ILE A 342 48.25 16.20 -52.51
C ILE A 342 47.61 14.92 -53.06
N LYS A 343 47.06 14.17 -52.10
CA LYS A 343 46.39 12.87 -52.09
C LYS A 343 44.97 12.96 -52.66
N TYR A 344 44.52 11.89 -53.29
CA TYR A 344 43.17 11.66 -53.83
C TYR A 344 42.58 10.40 -53.14
N PHE A 345 41.34 9.99 -53.41
CA PHE A 345 40.69 8.83 -52.78
C PHE A 345 40.20 7.80 -53.81
N VAL A 346 40.25 6.52 -53.48
CA VAL A 346 39.61 5.42 -54.23
C VAL A 346 38.68 4.72 -53.27
N VAL A 347 37.40 4.63 -53.62
CA VAL A 347 36.43 3.83 -52.88
C VAL A 347 36.57 2.39 -53.34
N GLY A 348 37.28 1.58 -52.56
CA GLY A 348 37.32 0.14 -52.74
C GLY A 348 36.29 -0.51 -51.84
N LYS A 349 35.58 -1.53 -52.34
CA LYS A 349 34.86 -2.46 -51.45
C LYS A 349 35.90 -3.34 -50.77
N LEU A 350 36.07 -3.16 -49.46
CA LEU A 350 36.85 -4.09 -48.65
C LEU A 350 35.89 -5.10 -48.03
N LEU A 351 36.12 -6.38 -48.34
CA LEU A 351 35.38 -7.47 -47.72
C LEU A 351 36.04 -7.78 -46.39
N TYR A 352 35.32 -7.51 -45.30
CA TYR A 352 35.78 -7.85 -43.97
C TYR A 352 35.38 -9.28 -43.63
N SER A 353 36.37 -10.08 -43.21
CA SER A 353 36.12 -11.38 -42.60
C SER A 353 36.67 -11.43 -41.18
N GLY A 354 36.03 -12.19 -40.31
CA GLY A 354 36.44 -12.32 -38.91
C GLY A 354 35.56 -13.27 -38.13
N THR A 355 35.98 -13.60 -36.91
CA THR A 355 35.22 -14.47 -36.01
C THR A 355 34.45 -13.64 -35.00
N VAL A 356 33.13 -13.76 -35.01
CA VAL A 356 32.24 -13.13 -34.03
C VAL A 356 31.76 -14.16 -33.03
N GLN A 357 31.43 -13.72 -31.83
CA GLN A 357 31.05 -14.59 -30.73
C GLN A 357 29.64 -14.26 -30.26
N ARG A 358 28.88 -15.29 -29.94
CA ARG A 358 27.65 -15.17 -29.19
C ARG A 358 27.90 -15.71 -27.79
N PRO A 359 27.65 -14.90 -26.73
CA PRO A 359 27.77 -15.40 -25.37
C PRO A 359 26.74 -16.50 -25.12
N GLU A 360 27.01 -17.31 -24.10
CA GLU A 360 26.04 -18.26 -23.61
C GLU A 360 24.80 -17.51 -23.07
N VAL A 361 23.60 -17.96 -23.47
CA VAL A 361 22.33 -17.37 -23.04
C VAL A 361 21.52 -18.42 -22.31
N SER A 362 21.19 -18.14 -21.05
CA SER A 362 20.24 -18.93 -20.27
C SER A 362 18.83 -18.40 -20.46
N LEU A 363 17.90 -19.28 -20.78
CA LEU A 363 16.48 -18.96 -20.94
C LEU A 363 15.68 -19.62 -19.82
N TYR A 364 14.80 -18.82 -19.22
CA TYR A 364 14.00 -19.18 -18.06
C TYR A 364 12.51 -19.14 -18.39
N GLN A 365 11.77 -20.05 -17.77
CA GLN A 365 10.32 -20.14 -17.88
C GLN A 365 9.69 -20.48 -16.53
N GLY A 366 8.40 -20.19 -16.37
CA GLY A 366 7.69 -20.56 -15.15
C GLY A 366 6.38 -19.81 -14.97
N ASN A 367 5.67 -20.19 -13.92
CA ASN A 367 4.48 -19.48 -13.49
C ASN A 367 4.88 -18.24 -12.68
N VAL A 368 4.29 -17.10 -13.05
CA VAL A 368 4.42 -15.85 -12.31
C VAL A 368 3.05 -15.42 -11.83
N THR A 369 2.99 -14.85 -10.63
CA THR A 369 1.73 -14.52 -9.97
C THR A 369 1.65 -13.03 -9.72
N ARG A 370 0.48 -12.46 -9.98
CA ARG A 370 0.08 -11.14 -9.52
C ARG A 370 -0.82 -11.32 -8.30
N PRO A 371 -0.48 -10.73 -7.14
CA PRO A 371 -1.29 -10.88 -5.94
C PRO A 371 -2.67 -10.25 -6.12
N GLU A 372 -3.63 -10.72 -5.33
CA GLU A 372 -4.94 -10.08 -5.22
C GLU A 372 -4.79 -8.63 -4.72
N LYS A 373 -5.68 -7.76 -5.18
CA LYS A 373 -5.72 -6.36 -4.76
C LYS A 373 -7.18 -5.93 -4.61
N ASP A 374 -7.57 -5.69 -3.36
CA ASP A 374 -8.86 -5.11 -3.04
C ASP A 374 -8.71 -3.62 -2.78
N THR A 375 -9.29 -2.80 -3.67
CA THR A 375 -9.33 -1.35 -3.50
C THR A 375 -10.73 -0.84 -3.20
N ARG A 376 -11.70 -1.75 -2.97
CA ARG A 376 -13.10 -1.38 -2.78
C ARG A 376 -13.27 -0.54 -1.53
N THR A 377 -13.92 0.62 -1.69
CA THR A 377 -14.33 1.48 -0.60
C THR A 377 -15.82 1.35 -0.37
N TYR A 378 -16.27 1.51 0.87
CA TYR A 378 -17.66 1.32 1.25
C TYR A 378 -18.16 2.45 2.13
N ASN A 379 -19.41 2.86 1.90
CA ASN A 379 -20.17 3.64 2.85
C ASN A 379 -21.09 2.71 3.64
N ASN A 380 -21.05 2.86 4.96
CA ASN A 380 -21.97 2.20 5.87
C ASN A 380 -23.09 3.17 6.22
N TYR A 381 -24.33 2.76 5.95
CA TYR A 381 -25.52 3.46 6.37
C TYR A 381 -26.07 2.83 7.65
N TYR A 382 -26.61 3.67 8.50
CA TYR A 382 -27.19 3.32 9.79
C TYR A 382 -28.64 3.73 9.80
N GLN A 383 -29.49 2.86 10.34
CA GLN A 383 -30.91 3.11 10.55
C GLN A 383 -31.33 2.43 11.84
N TYR A 384 -32.14 3.11 12.64
CA TYR A 384 -32.59 2.61 13.92
C TYR A 384 -34.08 2.39 13.90
N GLN A 385 -34.53 1.22 14.32
CA GLN A 385 -35.93 1.02 14.70
C GLN A 385 -36.03 1.26 16.21
N LEU A 386 -36.92 2.17 16.57
CA LEU A 386 -37.19 2.61 17.92
C LEU A 386 -38.60 2.16 18.32
N ASP A 387 -38.69 1.50 19.46
CA ASP A 387 -39.93 1.10 20.09
C ASP A 387 -40.16 1.96 21.32
N PHE A 388 -41.24 2.72 21.31
CA PHE A 388 -41.68 3.58 22.39
C PHE A 388 -42.81 2.88 23.14
N GLU A 389 -42.65 2.72 24.44
CA GLU A 389 -43.69 2.27 25.35
C GLU A 389 -44.18 3.46 26.15
N TYR A 390 -45.47 3.76 26.11
CA TYR A 390 -46.04 4.98 26.70
C TYR A 390 -47.47 4.81 27.19
N MET A 391 -47.89 5.70 28.08
CA MET A 391 -49.28 5.85 28.50
C MET A 391 -49.95 6.89 27.64
N SER A 392 -51.11 6.55 27.07
CA SER A 392 -51.92 7.51 26.32
C SER A 392 -52.88 8.29 27.23
N ASN A 393 -53.21 9.52 26.84
CA ASN A 393 -54.28 10.32 27.45
C ASN A 393 -55.65 9.68 27.30
#